data_AF-A0A728XXQ5-F1
#
_entry.id   AF-A0A728XXQ5-F1
#
_cell.length_a   1.000
_cell.length_b   1.000
_cell.length_c   1.000
_cell.angle_alpha   90.00
_cell.angle_beta   90.00
_cell.angle_gamma   90.00
#
_symmetry.space_group_name_H-M   'P 1'
#
loop_
_entity.id
_entity.type
_entity.pdbx_description
1 polymer ?
#
loop_
_entity_poly.entity_id
_entity_poly.type
_entity_poly.pdbx_seq_one_letter_code
_entity_poly.pdbx_strand_id
1 'polypeptide(L)'
;PDTTWDRFYLLRGGENVSTAQISPEELFCHDFPVFHAAFNQQAQQQRFGQLIDTILSPEGHAELNRQFIAATKQKYSTVKFVDAPSQSRLNAVFEPLLPEGKLSPAHYQHILSAYNLADASPQEQAKTLFCLSTAFARYSSSAIFGTEHDSPTILRGYAEALMQKAWELSPAIFPSSERFTDWSNRFHGLHNTFTCTSVVAGDMQRHARQHFPGVLSS
;
A
#
# COMPACT_ATOMS: atom_id res chain seq x y z
N PRO A 1 -15.90 3.99 11.34
CA PRO A 1 -16.09 3.85 12.79
C PRO A 1 -14.85 3.23 13.40
N ASP A 2 -14.30 3.85 14.46
CA ASP A 2 -13.20 3.25 15.21
C ASP A 2 -13.76 2.10 16.05
N THR A 3 -13.59 0.87 15.55
CA THR A 3 -13.99 -0.34 16.26
C THR A 3 -12.97 -0.61 17.37
N THR A 4 -13.45 -0.75 18.60
CA THR A 4 -12.65 -1.13 19.78
C THR A 4 -12.70 -2.65 19.96
N TRP A 5 -11.53 -3.30 20.01
CA TRP A 5 -11.39 -4.77 20.07
C TRP A 5 -11.19 -5.31 21.49
N ASP A 6 -11.63 -4.57 22.50
CA ASP A 6 -11.53 -4.90 23.93
C ASP A 6 -12.91 -4.97 24.62
N ARG A 7 -13.99 -4.80 23.84
CA ARG A 7 -15.37 -4.79 24.35
C ARG A 7 -15.98 -6.19 24.46
N PHE A 8 -15.31 -7.08 25.19
CA PHE A 8 -15.80 -8.43 25.48
C PHE A 8 -15.31 -8.91 26.85
N TYR A 9 -15.97 -9.94 27.39
CA TYR A 9 -15.52 -10.67 28.57
C TYR A 9 -14.91 -12.01 28.11
N LEU A 10 -13.70 -12.33 28.61
CA LEU A 10 -13.05 -13.60 28.31
C LEU A 10 -13.36 -14.59 29.43
N LEU A 11 -14.12 -15.63 29.12
CA LEU A 11 -14.43 -16.69 30.08
C LEU A 11 -13.49 -17.88 29.91
N ARG A 12 -12.83 -18.32 30.99
CA ARG A 12 -12.02 -19.54 31.01
C ARG A 12 -12.38 -20.37 32.24
N GLY A 13 -12.88 -21.58 32.01
CA GLY A 13 -13.32 -22.46 33.11
C GLY A 13 -14.52 -21.92 33.90
N GLY A 14 -15.35 -21.07 33.30
CA GLY A 14 -16.50 -20.44 33.95
C GLY A 14 -16.20 -19.12 34.68
N GLU A 15 -14.92 -18.75 34.80
CA GLU A 15 -14.47 -17.52 35.44
C GLU A 15 -14.15 -16.43 34.40
N ASN A 16 -14.37 -15.16 34.76
CA ASN A 16 -14.00 -14.02 33.93
C ASN A 16 -12.52 -13.68 34.11
N VAL A 17 -11.77 -13.70 33.01
CA VAL A 17 -10.33 -13.46 32.98
C VAL A 17 -10.05 -12.03 32.54
N SER A 18 -9.08 -11.38 33.18
CA SER A 18 -8.60 -10.06 32.78
C SER A 18 -7.93 -10.13 31.40
N THR A 19 -8.35 -9.26 30.49
CA THR A 19 -7.80 -9.12 29.14
C THR A 19 -6.72 -8.04 29.04
N ALA A 20 -6.42 -7.31 30.13
CA ALA A 20 -5.52 -6.15 30.12
C ALA A 20 -4.07 -6.47 29.69
N GLN A 21 -3.65 -7.73 29.81
CA GLN A 21 -2.31 -8.20 29.42
C GLN A 21 -2.34 -9.18 28.24
N ILE A 22 -3.51 -9.45 27.66
CA ILE A 22 -3.67 -10.39 26.55
C ILE A 22 -3.73 -9.58 25.27
N SER A 23 -2.82 -9.86 24.33
CA SER A 23 -2.88 -9.27 23.00
C SER A 23 -4.15 -9.74 22.28
N PRO A 24 -5.03 -8.82 21.82
CA PRO A 24 -6.18 -9.19 20.99
C PRO A 24 -5.77 -9.97 19.73
N GLU A 25 -4.59 -9.66 19.16
CA GLU A 25 -4.05 -10.37 18.01
C GLU A 25 -3.79 -11.85 18.31
N GLU A 26 -3.08 -12.14 19.40
CA GLU A 26 -2.78 -13.51 19.82
C GLU A 26 -4.07 -14.28 20.15
N LEU A 27 -4.98 -13.63 20.88
CA LEU A 27 -6.27 -14.21 21.25
C LEU A 27 -7.11 -14.56 20.03
N PHE A 28 -7.21 -13.67 19.04
CA PHE A 28 -7.99 -13.92 17.84
C PHE A 28 -7.30 -14.91 16.91
N CYS A 29 -5.97 -14.91 16.83
CA CYS A 29 -5.23 -15.87 16.02
C CYS A 29 -5.42 -17.31 16.53
N HIS A 30 -5.37 -17.52 17.84
CA HIS A 30 -5.41 -18.86 18.44
C HIS A 30 -6.82 -19.35 18.80
N ASP A 31 -7.62 -18.51 19.44
CA ASP A 31 -8.88 -18.93 20.06
C ASP A 31 -10.11 -18.48 19.25
N PHE A 32 -10.03 -17.34 18.55
CA PHE A 32 -11.17 -16.78 17.79
C PHE A 32 -10.83 -16.34 16.36
N PRO A 33 -10.49 -17.27 15.44
CA PRO A 33 -10.06 -16.95 14.08
C PRO A 33 -11.07 -16.11 13.26
N VAL A 34 -12.35 -16.17 13.63
CA VAL A 34 -13.42 -15.36 13.01
C VAL A 34 -13.17 -13.86 13.15
N PHE A 35 -12.54 -13.41 14.25
CA PHE A 35 -12.22 -12.00 14.49
C PHE A 35 -10.87 -11.60 13.94
N HIS A 36 -9.94 -12.55 13.78
CA HIS A 36 -8.56 -12.28 13.36
C HIS A 36 -8.49 -11.58 11.99
N ALA A 37 -9.28 -12.06 11.02
CA ALA A 37 -9.31 -11.45 9.69
C ALA A 37 -9.78 -9.98 9.71
N ALA A 38 -10.80 -9.67 10.51
CA ALA A 38 -11.34 -8.31 10.63
C ALA A 38 -10.43 -7.39 11.45
N PHE A 39 -9.79 -7.91 12.51
CA PHE A 39 -8.79 -7.19 13.30
C PHE A 39 -7.59 -6.79 12.44
N ASN A 40 -7.01 -7.75 11.71
CA ASN A 40 -5.88 -7.48 10.81
C ASN A 40 -6.28 -6.49 9.72
N GLN A 41 -7.45 -6.68 9.09
CA GLN A 41 -7.94 -5.74 8.07
C GLN A 41 -8.06 -4.30 8.60
N GLN A 42 -8.50 -4.11 9.85
CA GLN A 42 -8.55 -2.77 10.45
C GLN A 42 -7.15 -2.20 10.69
N ALA A 43 -6.22 -3.00 11.24
CA ALA A 43 -4.85 -2.57 11.45
C ALA A 43 -4.17 -2.18 10.12
N GLN A 44 -4.38 -2.95 9.06
CA GLN A 44 -3.92 -2.64 7.70
C GLN A 44 -4.47 -1.29 7.22
N GLN A 45 -5.79 -1.09 7.35
CA GLN A 45 -6.45 0.14 6.91
C GLN A 45 -5.94 1.36 7.68
N GLN A 46 -5.65 1.20 8.97
CA GLN A 46 -5.08 2.28 9.78
C GLN A 46 -3.65 2.62 9.36
N ARG A 47 -2.75 1.64 9.19
CA ARG A 47 -1.37 1.86 8.74
C ARG A 47 -1.33 2.50 7.35
N PHE A 48 -2.11 1.96 6.42
CA PHE A 48 -2.21 2.53 5.08
C PHE A 48 -2.82 3.94 5.11
N GLY A 49 -3.81 4.17 5.97
CA GLY A 49 -4.40 5.49 6.21
C GLY A 49 -3.37 6.50 6.71
N GLN A 50 -2.54 6.14 7.69
CA GLN A 50 -1.46 6.98 8.19
C GLN A 50 -0.43 7.33 7.11
N LEU A 51 -0.11 6.38 6.22
CA LEU A 51 0.74 6.67 5.06
C LEU A 51 0.07 7.68 4.12
N ILE A 52 -1.23 7.51 3.84
CA ILE A 52 -1.98 8.46 3.01
C ILE A 52 -2.04 9.83 3.68
N ASP A 53 -2.24 9.93 4.98
CA ASP A 53 -2.22 11.20 5.72
C ASP A 53 -0.83 11.86 5.69
N THR A 54 0.24 11.06 5.69
CA THR A 54 1.62 11.54 5.57
C THR A 54 1.91 12.13 4.18
N ILE A 55 1.42 11.49 3.12
CA ILE A 55 1.62 11.96 1.73
C ILE A 55 0.65 13.11 1.41
N LEU A 56 -0.61 12.95 1.77
CA LEU A 56 -1.73 13.82 1.46
C LEU A 56 -2.24 14.42 2.78
N SER A 57 -1.48 15.35 3.37
CA SER A 57 -1.89 15.99 4.63
C SER A 57 -3.33 16.52 4.54
N PRO A 58 -4.22 16.15 5.48
CA PRO A 58 -5.59 16.65 5.50
C PRO A 58 -5.70 18.18 5.53
N GLU A 59 -4.70 18.88 6.04
CA GLU A 59 -4.69 20.35 6.14
C GLU A 59 -4.46 21.02 4.78
N GLY A 60 -3.68 20.39 3.88
CA GLY A 60 -3.35 20.92 2.55
C GLY A 60 -4.12 20.25 1.40
N HIS A 61 -4.51 19.00 1.56
CA HIS A 61 -5.02 18.14 0.49
C HIS A 61 -6.24 17.32 0.91
N ALA A 62 -7.09 17.83 1.81
CA ALA A 62 -8.27 17.16 2.39
C ALA A 62 -9.10 16.34 1.39
N GLU A 63 -9.41 16.90 0.22
CA GLU A 63 -10.24 16.23 -0.77
C GLU A 63 -9.51 15.05 -1.44
N LEU A 64 -8.22 15.22 -1.81
CA LEU A 64 -7.43 14.11 -2.35
C LEU A 64 -7.25 13.02 -1.30
N ASN A 65 -6.92 13.40 -0.07
CA ASN A 65 -6.81 12.47 1.06
C ASN A 65 -8.07 11.60 1.17
N ARG A 66 -9.25 12.23 1.26
CA ARG A 66 -10.53 11.53 1.37
C ARG A 66 -10.78 10.61 0.18
N GLN A 67 -10.47 11.03 -1.04
CA GLN A 67 -10.64 10.23 -2.25
C GLN A 67 -9.73 8.99 -2.26
N PHE A 68 -8.47 9.12 -1.81
CA PHE A 68 -7.55 7.99 -1.63
C PHE A 68 -8.05 7.03 -0.56
N ILE A 69 -8.41 7.52 0.63
CA ILE A 69 -8.96 6.69 1.71
C ILE A 69 -10.23 5.97 1.28
N ALA A 70 -11.16 6.65 0.59
CA ALA A 70 -12.40 6.05 0.11
C ALA A 70 -12.15 4.91 -0.89
N ALA A 71 -11.18 5.10 -1.79
CA ALA A 71 -10.83 4.11 -2.80
C ALA A 71 -10.24 2.81 -2.22
N THR A 72 -9.66 2.82 -1.00
CA THR A 72 -9.22 1.57 -0.32
C THR A 72 -10.39 0.61 -0.02
N LYS A 73 -11.61 1.13 0.08
CA LYS A 73 -12.80 0.36 0.46
C LYS A 73 -13.60 -0.14 -0.74
N GLN A 74 -13.14 0.16 -1.95
CA GLN A 74 -13.89 -0.10 -3.17
C GLN A 74 -13.04 -0.88 -4.18
N LYS A 75 -13.68 -1.80 -4.91
CA LYS A 75 -13.00 -2.50 -6.01
C LYS A 75 -12.81 -1.59 -7.23
N TYR A 76 -13.75 -0.67 -7.43
CA TYR A 76 -13.81 0.28 -8.53
C TYR A 76 -14.16 1.67 -7.99
N SER A 77 -13.53 2.71 -8.54
CA SER A 77 -13.83 4.10 -8.20
C SER A 77 -14.42 4.82 -9.41
N THR A 78 -15.45 5.64 -9.16
CA THR A 78 -16.00 6.57 -10.15
C THR A 78 -15.17 7.85 -10.25
N VAL A 79 -14.35 8.16 -9.25
CA VAL A 79 -13.39 9.28 -9.26
C VAL A 79 -12.18 8.91 -10.09
N LYS A 80 -11.80 9.77 -11.03
CA LYS A 80 -10.68 9.60 -11.98
C LYS A 80 -9.78 10.84 -11.94
N PHE A 81 -8.47 10.64 -12.04
CA PHE A 81 -7.46 11.70 -12.01
C PHE A 81 -6.63 11.74 -13.29
N VAL A 82 -7.32 11.71 -14.44
CA VAL A 82 -6.68 11.71 -15.76
C VAL A 82 -6.70 13.10 -16.42
N ASP A 83 -7.62 13.96 -16.02
CA ASP A 83 -7.69 15.35 -16.49
C ASP A 83 -6.49 16.18 -16.02
N ALA A 84 -6.14 17.21 -16.79
CA ALA A 84 -4.97 18.04 -16.52
C ALA A 84 -5.00 18.71 -15.11
N PRO A 85 -6.11 19.32 -14.64
CA PRO A 85 -6.20 19.82 -13.27
C PRO A 85 -5.90 18.78 -12.20
N SER A 86 -6.45 17.57 -12.33
CA SER A 86 -6.19 16.47 -11.40
C SER A 86 -4.73 16.04 -11.42
N GLN A 87 -4.11 15.91 -12.60
CA GLN A 87 -2.70 15.56 -12.70
C GLN A 87 -1.78 16.64 -12.11
N SER A 88 -2.05 17.93 -12.35
CA SER A 88 -1.30 19.02 -11.71
C SER A 88 -1.40 18.98 -10.18
N ARG A 89 -2.57 18.67 -9.62
CA ARG A 89 -2.76 18.53 -8.17
C ARG A 89 -1.97 17.35 -7.60
N LEU A 90 -1.95 16.22 -8.30
CA LEU A 90 -1.15 15.07 -7.89
C LEU A 90 0.35 15.37 -7.98
N ASN A 91 0.81 15.99 -9.07
CA ASN A 91 2.21 16.37 -9.25
C ASN A 91 2.71 17.25 -8.12
N ALA A 92 1.94 18.27 -7.73
CA ALA A 92 2.28 19.16 -6.62
C ALA A 92 2.52 18.44 -5.28
N VAL A 93 1.90 17.26 -5.09
CA VAL A 93 2.09 16.44 -3.89
C VAL A 93 3.28 15.48 -4.04
N PHE A 94 3.33 14.76 -5.15
CA PHE A 94 4.21 13.59 -5.28
C PHE A 94 5.58 13.92 -5.87
N GLU A 95 5.73 14.97 -6.69
CA GLU A 95 7.04 15.35 -7.25
C GLU A 95 8.09 15.65 -6.18
N PRO A 96 7.79 16.39 -5.09
CA PRO A 96 8.76 16.62 -4.01
C PRO A 96 9.21 15.33 -3.30
N LEU A 97 8.39 14.28 -3.34
CA LEU A 97 8.70 12.98 -2.76
C LEU A 97 9.63 12.14 -3.65
N LEU A 98 9.79 12.55 -4.91
CA LEU A 98 10.46 11.83 -5.98
C LEU A 98 11.58 12.66 -6.65
N PRO A 99 12.58 13.19 -5.91
CA PRO A 99 13.71 13.89 -6.51
C PRO A 99 14.41 12.98 -7.53
N GLU A 100 14.56 13.48 -8.76
CA GLU A 100 15.12 12.73 -9.89
C GLU A 100 14.38 11.41 -10.20
N GLY A 101 13.10 11.32 -9.85
CA GLY A 101 12.27 10.13 -10.05
C GLY A 101 12.48 9.03 -9.01
N LYS A 102 13.31 9.25 -7.98
CA LYS A 102 13.58 8.26 -6.93
C LYS A 102 12.93 8.64 -5.61
N LEU A 103 12.55 7.64 -4.83
CA LEU A 103 11.98 7.85 -3.50
C LEU A 103 12.95 8.63 -2.61
N SER A 104 12.53 9.82 -2.15
CA SER A 104 13.39 10.66 -1.32
C SER A 104 13.76 9.94 -0.01
N PRO A 105 14.98 10.11 0.52
CA PRO A 105 15.38 9.48 1.78
C PRO A 105 14.49 9.87 2.97
N ALA A 106 14.06 11.13 3.05
CA ALA A 106 13.18 11.61 4.10
C ALA A 106 11.81 10.91 4.04
N HIS A 107 11.23 10.82 2.85
CA HIS A 107 9.94 10.14 2.67
C HIS A 107 10.04 8.62 2.92
N TYR A 108 11.15 8.00 2.52
CA TYR A 108 11.43 6.61 2.85
C TYR A 108 11.40 6.36 4.37
N GLN A 109 12.02 7.24 5.17
CA GLN A 109 11.98 7.14 6.64
C GLN A 109 10.55 7.28 7.17
N HIS A 110 9.74 8.20 6.65
CA HIS A 110 8.35 8.31 7.06
C HIS A 110 7.54 7.03 6.78
N ILE A 111 7.77 6.37 5.64
CA ILE A 111 7.16 5.06 5.34
C ILE A 111 7.58 4.02 6.37
N LEU A 112 8.88 3.95 6.70
CA LEU A 112 9.36 3.02 7.72
C LEU A 112 8.72 3.27 9.09
N SER A 113 8.58 4.53 9.50
CA SER A 113 7.90 4.86 10.76
C SER A 113 6.42 4.47 10.73
N ALA A 114 5.69 4.76 9.64
CA ALA A 114 4.27 4.43 9.51
C ALA A 114 3.98 2.92 9.57
N TYR A 115 4.93 2.09 9.11
CA TYR A 115 4.80 0.63 9.12
C TYR A 115 5.58 -0.05 10.25
N ASN A 116 6.19 0.71 11.17
CA ASN A 116 7.07 0.19 12.23
C ASN A 116 8.21 -0.71 11.71
N LEU A 117 8.86 -0.28 10.62
CA LEU A 117 9.90 -1.04 9.92
C LEU A 117 11.32 -0.49 10.11
N ALA A 118 11.52 0.51 10.98
CA ALA A 118 12.82 1.15 11.18
C ALA A 118 13.93 0.14 11.56
N ASP A 119 13.60 -0.81 12.43
CA ASP A 119 14.51 -1.87 12.90
C ASP A 119 14.35 -3.20 12.14
N ALA A 120 13.48 -3.24 11.12
CA ALA A 120 13.24 -4.44 10.34
C ALA A 120 14.41 -4.74 9.40
N SER A 121 14.55 -6.00 8.98
CA SER A 121 15.57 -6.39 8.01
C SER A 121 15.35 -5.71 6.64
N PRO A 122 16.41 -5.50 5.84
CA PRO A 122 16.26 -4.97 4.48
C PRO A 122 15.27 -5.78 3.62
N GLN A 123 15.17 -7.08 3.86
CA GLN A 123 14.24 -7.96 3.15
C GLN A 123 12.78 -7.68 3.53
N GLU A 124 12.46 -7.46 4.81
CA GLU A 124 11.09 -7.10 5.24
C GLU A 124 10.69 -5.69 4.80
N GLN A 125 11.63 -4.75 4.84
CA GLN A 125 11.44 -3.41 4.28
C GLN A 125 11.13 -3.50 2.77
N ALA A 126 11.91 -4.28 2.03
CA ALA A 126 11.71 -4.50 0.59
C ALA A 126 10.34 -5.12 0.27
N LYS A 127 9.91 -6.16 1.01
CA LYS A 127 8.59 -6.78 0.82
C LYS A 127 7.46 -5.77 1.03
N THR A 128 7.57 -4.95 2.07
CA THR A 128 6.54 -3.93 2.37
C THR A 128 6.48 -2.86 1.28
N LEU A 129 7.64 -2.34 0.84
CA LEU A 129 7.71 -1.39 -0.26
C LEU A 129 7.18 -1.97 -1.58
N PHE A 130 7.43 -3.25 -1.85
CA PHE A 130 6.87 -3.95 -3.01
C PHE A 130 5.33 -4.04 -2.95
N CYS A 131 4.76 -4.36 -1.78
CA CYS A 131 3.32 -4.37 -1.56
C CYS A 131 2.71 -2.96 -1.72
N LEU A 132 3.38 -1.92 -1.21
CA LEU A 132 2.98 -0.52 -1.42
C LEU A 132 3.03 -0.12 -2.90
N SER A 133 4.10 -0.49 -3.62
CA SER A 133 4.19 -0.28 -5.06
C SER A 133 3.00 -0.91 -5.79
N THR A 134 2.63 -2.14 -5.42
CA THR A 134 1.46 -2.84 -5.97
C THR A 134 0.16 -2.08 -5.69
N ALA A 135 0.00 -1.50 -4.49
CA ALA A 135 -1.16 -0.70 -4.14
C ALA A 135 -1.26 0.60 -4.96
N PHE A 136 -0.16 1.33 -5.13
CA PHE A 136 -0.14 2.55 -5.94
C PHE A 136 -0.26 2.26 -7.45
N ALA A 137 0.26 1.13 -7.91
CA ALA A 137 -0.02 0.62 -9.26
C ALA A 137 -1.52 0.41 -9.46
N ARG A 138 -2.20 -0.19 -8.48
CA ARG A 138 -3.67 -0.34 -8.50
C ARG A 138 -4.37 1.03 -8.47
N TYR A 139 -3.90 2.00 -7.70
CA TYR A 139 -4.46 3.37 -7.73
C TYR A 139 -4.41 3.98 -9.12
N SER A 140 -3.29 3.81 -9.83
CA SER A 140 -3.12 4.33 -11.19
C SER A 140 -3.97 3.62 -12.26
N SER A 141 -4.55 2.46 -11.93
CA SER A 141 -5.24 1.59 -12.91
C SER A 141 -6.64 2.07 -13.30
N SER A 142 -7.17 1.52 -14.40
CA SER A 142 -8.53 1.80 -14.88
C SER A 142 -9.62 1.53 -13.83
N ALA A 143 -9.36 0.60 -12.91
CA ALA A 143 -10.30 0.28 -11.84
C ALA A 143 -10.46 1.45 -10.84
N ILE A 144 -9.38 2.17 -10.52
CA ILE A 144 -9.39 3.17 -9.45
C ILE A 144 -9.33 4.60 -10.01
N PHE A 145 -8.17 5.21 -10.17
CA PHE A 145 -8.07 6.62 -10.61
C PHE A 145 -7.72 6.80 -12.09
N GLY A 146 -7.34 5.74 -12.79
CA GLY A 146 -7.16 5.74 -14.24
C GLY A 146 -8.43 5.36 -14.99
N THR A 147 -8.34 5.45 -16.31
CA THR A 147 -9.31 4.89 -17.28
C THR A 147 -8.63 3.78 -18.09
N GLU A 148 -9.34 3.17 -19.04
CA GLU A 148 -8.74 2.16 -19.93
C GLU A 148 -7.64 2.72 -20.84
N HIS A 149 -7.70 4.02 -21.14
CA HIS A 149 -6.81 4.68 -22.11
C HIS A 149 -5.90 5.74 -21.48
N ASP A 150 -6.01 5.99 -20.18
CA ASP A 150 -5.19 6.99 -19.50
C ASP A 150 -5.00 6.64 -18.02
N SER A 151 -3.86 7.01 -17.44
CA SER A 151 -3.52 6.71 -16.05
C SER A 151 -2.77 7.89 -15.41
N PRO A 152 -3.00 8.18 -14.12
CA PRO A 152 -2.28 9.24 -13.42
C PRO A 152 -0.77 8.96 -13.43
N THR A 153 -0.03 9.75 -14.20
CA THR A 153 1.39 9.54 -14.52
C THR A 153 2.27 9.50 -13.28
N ILE A 154 2.07 10.46 -12.37
CA ILE A 154 2.87 10.55 -11.15
C ILE A 154 2.59 9.42 -10.16
N LEU A 155 1.39 8.82 -10.17
CA LEU A 155 1.11 7.63 -9.36
C LEU A 155 1.81 6.39 -9.91
N ARG A 156 1.99 6.30 -11.25
CA ARG A 156 2.86 5.29 -11.86
C ARG A 156 4.31 5.50 -11.44
N GLY A 157 4.81 6.73 -11.52
CA GLY A 157 6.16 7.07 -11.09
C GLY A 157 6.40 6.76 -9.60
N TYR A 158 5.45 7.07 -8.73
CA TYR A 158 5.55 6.76 -7.31
C TYR A 158 5.54 5.25 -7.03
N ALA A 159 4.67 4.48 -7.72
CA ALA A 159 4.68 3.02 -7.62
C ALA A 159 6.03 2.44 -8.10
N GLU A 160 6.58 2.96 -9.18
CA GLU A 160 7.87 2.56 -9.74
C GLU A 160 9.02 2.85 -8.77
N ALA A 161 9.07 4.07 -8.20
CA ALA A 161 10.09 4.47 -7.23
C ALA A 161 10.09 3.60 -5.96
N LEU A 162 8.90 3.20 -5.46
CA LEU A 162 8.78 2.24 -4.36
C LEU A 162 9.36 0.87 -4.74
N MET A 163 9.08 0.40 -5.96
CA MET A 163 9.61 -0.88 -6.47
C MET A 163 11.12 -0.82 -6.66
N GLN A 164 11.66 0.27 -7.22
CA GLN A 164 13.10 0.48 -7.33
C GLN A 164 13.76 0.43 -5.95
N LYS A 165 13.17 1.11 -4.95
CA LYS A 165 13.72 1.08 -3.59
C LYS A 165 13.69 -0.31 -2.97
N ALA A 166 12.62 -1.08 -3.21
CA ALA A 166 12.54 -2.48 -2.80
C ALA A 166 13.64 -3.33 -3.46
N TRP A 167 13.90 -3.11 -4.76
CA TRP A 167 14.98 -3.79 -5.48
C TRP A 167 16.35 -3.44 -4.90
N GLU A 168 16.63 -2.17 -4.59
CA GLU A 168 17.89 -1.75 -3.97
C GLU A 168 18.14 -2.45 -2.61
N LEU A 169 17.08 -2.64 -1.81
CA LEU A 169 17.18 -3.24 -0.48
C LEU A 169 17.35 -4.76 -0.53
N SER A 170 16.62 -5.45 -1.41
CA SER A 170 16.66 -6.89 -1.50
C SER A 170 16.21 -7.39 -2.88
N PRO A 171 17.11 -7.47 -3.87
CA PRO A 171 16.79 -8.01 -5.19
C PRO A 171 16.24 -9.44 -5.14
N ALA A 172 16.62 -10.21 -4.11
CA ALA A 172 16.25 -11.60 -3.92
C ALA A 172 14.74 -11.82 -3.69
N ILE A 173 13.95 -10.79 -3.36
CA ILE A 173 12.49 -10.93 -3.25
C ILE A 173 11.80 -10.92 -4.61
N PHE A 174 12.49 -10.51 -5.67
CA PHE A 174 11.95 -10.41 -7.02
C PHE A 174 12.17 -11.73 -7.78
N PRO A 175 11.32 -12.04 -8.78
CA PRO A 175 11.49 -13.26 -9.58
C PRO A 175 12.81 -13.29 -10.35
N SER A 176 13.19 -12.15 -10.95
CA SER A 176 14.42 -11.96 -11.72
C SER A 176 14.65 -10.48 -12.01
N SER A 177 15.86 -10.11 -12.44
CA SER A 177 16.18 -8.78 -12.95
C SER A 177 15.36 -8.42 -14.18
N GLU A 178 15.16 -9.37 -15.10
CA GLU A 178 14.34 -9.19 -16.30
C GLU A 178 12.89 -8.84 -15.95
N ARG A 179 12.31 -9.49 -14.93
CA ARG A 179 10.95 -9.19 -14.46
C ARG A 179 10.85 -7.82 -13.81
N PHE A 180 11.85 -7.43 -13.03
CA PHE A 180 11.93 -6.08 -12.49
C PHE A 180 11.96 -5.02 -13.62
N THR A 181 12.80 -5.23 -14.64
CA THR A 181 12.88 -4.33 -15.80
C THR A 181 11.58 -4.29 -16.60
N ASP A 182 10.90 -5.43 -16.84
CA ASP A 182 9.59 -5.47 -17.49
C ASP A 182 8.55 -4.64 -16.74
N TRP A 183 8.46 -4.79 -15.41
CA TRP A 183 7.54 -3.99 -14.60
C TRP A 183 7.87 -2.49 -14.63
N SER A 184 9.15 -2.11 -14.54
CA SER A 184 9.59 -0.71 -14.61
C SER A 184 9.24 -0.09 -15.98
N ASN A 185 9.50 -0.80 -17.07
CA ASN A 185 9.16 -0.34 -18.42
C ASN A 185 7.66 -0.11 -18.61
N ARG A 186 6.81 -0.97 -18.02
CA ARG A 186 5.35 -0.82 -18.07
C ARG A 186 4.85 0.36 -17.25
N PHE A 187 5.51 0.70 -16.13
CA PHE A 187 5.19 1.94 -15.40
C PHE A 187 5.48 3.18 -16.24
N HIS A 188 6.50 3.17 -17.10
CA HIS A 188 6.82 4.28 -18.00
C HIS A 188 6.01 4.29 -19.30
N GLY A 189 5.32 3.21 -19.64
CA GLY A 189 4.61 3.08 -20.93
C GLY A 189 5.55 2.97 -22.13
N LEU A 190 6.77 2.47 -21.91
CA LEU A 190 7.79 2.31 -22.96
C LEU A 190 7.50 1.07 -23.83
N HIS A 191 8.06 1.02 -25.04
CA HIS A 191 8.02 -0.15 -25.94
C HIS A 191 6.64 -0.60 -26.47
N ASN A 192 5.73 0.33 -26.79
CA ASN A 192 4.34 0.01 -27.20
C ASN A 192 3.55 -0.82 -26.18
N THR A 193 4.02 -0.91 -24.93
CA THR A 193 3.35 -1.63 -23.85
C THR A 193 2.36 -0.73 -23.13
N PHE A 194 1.45 -0.08 -23.88
CA PHE A 194 0.25 0.53 -23.29
C PHE A 194 -0.69 -0.60 -22.80
N THR A 195 -0.22 -1.31 -21.79
CA THR A 195 -0.98 -2.25 -21.01
C THR A 195 -1.38 -1.48 -19.78
N CYS A 196 -2.69 -1.31 -19.59
CA CYS A 196 -3.26 -0.71 -18.38
C CYS A 196 -2.46 -1.19 -17.15
N THR A 197 -2.10 -0.27 -16.25
CA THR A 197 -1.34 -0.59 -15.02
C THR A 197 -2.03 -1.63 -14.14
N SER A 198 -3.30 -1.96 -14.43
CA SER A 198 -4.00 -3.13 -13.93
C SER A 198 -3.26 -4.45 -14.16
N VAL A 199 -2.58 -4.63 -15.30
CA VAL A 199 -1.80 -5.85 -15.60
C VAL A 199 -0.58 -5.94 -14.70
N VAL A 200 0.19 -4.85 -14.59
CA VAL A 200 1.35 -4.78 -13.69
C VAL A 200 0.95 -5.00 -12.24
N ALA A 201 -0.10 -4.29 -11.79
CA ALA A 201 -0.62 -4.45 -10.44
C ALA A 201 -1.09 -5.90 -10.17
N GLY A 202 -1.75 -6.53 -11.15
CA GLY A 202 -2.20 -7.91 -11.05
C GLY A 202 -1.07 -8.92 -10.95
N ASP A 203 -0.02 -8.75 -11.77
CA ASP A 203 1.15 -9.64 -11.76
C ASP A 203 1.99 -9.47 -10.50
N MET A 204 2.26 -8.23 -10.07
CA MET A 204 2.95 -7.95 -8.81
C MET A 204 2.16 -8.50 -7.61
N GLN A 205 0.83 -8.31 -7.60
CA GLN A 205 0.00 -8.86 -6.54
C GLN A 205 0.04 -10.39 -6.51
N ARG A 206 0.05 -11.05 -7.67
CA ARG A 206 0.16 -12.52 -7.75
C ARG A 206 1.49 -13.01 -7.17
N HIS A 207 2.58 -12.33 -7.51
CA HIS A 207 3.91 -12.60 -6.95
C HIS A 207 3.93 -12.47 -5.42
N ALA A 208 3.44 -11.33 -4.90
CA ALA A 208 3.38 -11.09 -3.46
C ALA A 208 2.55 -12.16 -2.71
N ARG A 209 1.41 -12.58 -3.28
CA ARG A 209 0.58 -13.67 -2.70
C ARG A 209 1.30 -15.01 -2.65
N GLN A 210 2.20 -15.29 -3.59
CA GLN A 210 2.91 -16.57 -3.66
C GLN A 210 4.12 -16.62 -2.71
N HIS A 211 4.84 -15.51 -2.56
CA HIS A 211 6.14 -15.51 -1.88
C HIS A 211 6.16 -14.83 -0.51
N PHE A 212 5.27 -13.87 -0.27
CA PHE A 212 5.18 -13.16 1.01
C PHE A 212 3.72 -12.75 1.30
N PRO A 213 2.78 -13.71 1.32
CA PRO A 213 1.36 -13.42 1.51
C PRO A 213 1.08 -12.70 2.82
N GLY A 214 1.84 -13.00 3.88
CA GLY A 214 1.74 -12.34 5.17
C GLY A 214 1.85 -10.83 5.04
N VAL A 215 2.91 -10.34 4.39
CA VAL A 215 3.16 -8.89 4.20
C VAL A 215 2.08 -8.24 3.33
N LEU A 216 1.59 -8.92 2.28
CA LEU A 216 0.50 -8.39 1.47
C LEU A 216 -0.81 -8.25 2.26
N SER A 217 -1.02 -9.13 3.24
CA SER A 217 -2.16 -9.09 4.17
C SER A 217 -1.88 -8.33 5.47
N SER A 218 -0.74 -7.62 5.58
CA SER A 218 -0.29 -6.84 6.77
C SER A 218 -0.43 -5.33 6.68
#